data_AF-A0A522WN42-F1
#
_entry.id   AF-A0A522WN42-F1
#
_cell.length_a   1.000
_cell.length_b   1.000
_cell.length_c   1.000
_cell.angle_alpha   90.00
_cell.angle_beta   90.00
_cell.angle_gamma   90.00
#
_symmetry.space_group_name_H-M   'P 1'
#
loop_
_entity.id
_entity.type
_entity.pdbx_description
1 polymer ?
#
loop_
_entity_poly.entity_id
_entity_poly.type
_entity_poly.pdbx_seq_one_letter_code
_entity_poly.pdbx_strand_id
1 'polypeptide(L)' 'MACVPETSVVIRCFNEQKYLPGLFDALDRQSYRDFEVIIVDSGSFDRTRDIAEARAHKVLRISSHDFTFGYSLNTGIRA' A
#
# COMPACT_ATOMS: atom_id res chain seq x y z
N MET A 1 -8.17 7.82 21.54
CA MET A 1 -7.36 6.67 21.08
C MET A 1 -7.82 6.38 19.66
N ALA A 2 -6.93 6.35 18.67
CA ALA A 2 -7.33 5.89 17.34
C ALA A 2 -7.67 4.39 17.47
N CYS A 3 -8.88 4.03 17.06
CA CYS A 3 -9.28 2.63 16.95
C CYS A 3 -8.35 1.95 15.93
N VAL A 4 -7.82 0.78 16.27
CA VAL A 4 -7.12 -0.06 15.29
C VAL A 4 -8.18 -0.55 14.29
N PRO A 5 -7.98 -0.39 12.97
CA PRO A 5 -8.94 -0.87 11.99
C PRO A 5 -9.13 -2.39 12.11
N GLU A 6 -10.36 -2.88 11.88
CA GLU A 6 -10.63 -4.32 11.87
C GLU A 6 -9.88 -5.05 10.73
N THR A 7 -9.70 -4.39 9.57
CA THR A 7 -9.09 -4.98 8.38
C THR A 7 -7.89 -4.18 7.87
N SER A 8 -6.78 -4.85 7.52
CA SER A 8 -5.66 -4.20 6.80
C SER A 8 -5.57 -4.70 5.36
N VAL A 9 -5.63 -3.78 4.40
CA VAL A 9 -5.46 -4.06 2.96
C VAL A 9 -3.99 -3.84 2.60
N VAL A 10 -3.23 -4.93 2.47
CA VAL A 10 -1.79 -4.90 2.15
C VAL A 10 -1.58 -5.00 0.64
N ILE A 11 -0.94 -3.98 0.05
CA ILE A 11 -0.76 -3.83 -1.39
C ILE A 11 0.72 -3.61 -1.69
N ARG A 12 1.31 -4.53 -2.44
CA ARG A 12 2.69 -4.41 -2.97
C ARG A 12 2.69 -3.56 -4.25
N CYS A 13 3.64 -2.62 -4.34
CA CYS A 13 3.77 -1.74 -5.51
C CYS A 13 5.21 -1.69 -6.02
N PHE A 14 5.34 -1.60 -7.35
CA PHE A 14 6.56 -1.25 -8.06
C PHE A 14 6.20 -0.63 -9.41
N ASN A 15 6.43 0.68 -9.57
CA ASN A 15 6.09 1.47 -10.76
C ASN A 15 4.63 1.36 -11.21
N GLU A 16 3.71 1.52 -10.26
CA GLU A 16 2.26 1.44 -10.44
C GLU A 16 1.59 2.81 -10.66
N GLN A 17 2.31 3.86 -11.08
CA GLN A 17 1.73 5.21 -11.22
C GLN A 17 0.46 5.26 -12.09
N LYS A 18 0.36 4.33 -13.05
CA LYS A 18 -0.77 4.24 -13.98
C LYS A 18 -2.04 3.68 -13.32
N TYR A 19 -1.91 2.73 -12.41
CA TYR A 19 -3.05 1.95 -11.90
C TYR A 19 -3.36 2.23 -10.44
N LEU A 20 -2.36 2.64 -9.65
CA LEU A 20 -2.52 2.92 -8.22
C LEU A 20 -3.62 3.97 -7.93
N PRO A 21 -3.79 5.06 -8.71
CA PRO A 21 -4.92 5.97 -8.50
C PRO A 21 -6.28 5.28 -8.61
N GLY A 22 -6.47 4.44 -9.64
CA GLY A 22 -7.73 3.71 -9.85
C GLY A 22 -8.00 2.66 -8.78
N LEU A 23 -6.96 2.06 -8.21
CA LEU A 23 -7.07 1.16 -7.06
C LEU A 23 -7.60 1.89 -5.83
N PHE A 24 -7.03 3.06 -5.51
CA PHE A 24 -7.54 3.86 -4.40
C PHE A 24 -8.97 4.35 -4.66
N ASP A 25 -9.31 4.76 -5.88
CA ASP A 25 -10.69 5.13 -6.21
C ASP A 25 -11.67 3.96 -5.99
N ALA A 26 -11.22 2.72 -6.21
CA ALA A 26 -12.03 1.53 -5.94
C ALA A 26 -12.16 1.23 -4.44
N LEU A 27 -11.11 1.45 -3.65
CA LEU A 27 -11.14 1.35 -2.19
C LEU A 27 -12.06 2.43 -1.59
N ASP A 28 -12.02 3.65 -2.13
CA ASP A 28 -12.89 4.75 -1.71
C ASP A 28 -14.37 4.50 -2.00
N ARG A 29 -14.69 3.59 -2.94
CA ARG A 29 -16.07 3.18 -3.25
C ARG A 29 -16.58 2.01 -2.41
N GLN A 30 -15.75 1.40 -1.56
CA GLN A 30 -16.22 0.30 -0.70
C GLN A 30 -17.30 0.79 0.27
N SER A 31 -18.30 -0.07 0.53
CA SER A 31 -19.34 0.21 1.53
C SER A 31 -18.85 -0.05 2.96
N TYR A 32 -17.99 -1.06 3.13
CA TYR A 32 -17.24 -1.30 4.36
C TYR A 32 -16.13 -0.24 4.50
N ARG A 33 -15.91 0.29 5.72
CA ARG A 33 -15.00 1.42 5.96
C ARG A 33 -13.99 1.21 7.10
N ASP A 34 -14.13 0.14 7.87
CA ASP A 34 -13.24 -0.16 8.99
C ASP A 34 -11.97 -0.87 8.51
N PHE A 35 -11.22 -0.19 7.63
CA PHE A 35 -9.98 -0.71 7.08
C PHE A 35 -8.90 0.35 6.93
N GLU A 36 -7.65 -0.10 6.97
CA GLU A 36 -6.49 0.68 6.53
C GLU A 36 -5.91 0.13 5.22
N VAL A 37 -5.10 0.96 4.58
CA VAL A 37 -4.38 0.61 3.34
C VAL A 37 -2.90 0.77 3.61
N ILE A 38 -2.18 -0.34 3.48
CA ILE A 38 -0.74 -0.42 3.67
C ILE A 38 -0.09 -0.70 2.31
N ILE A 39 0.67 0.27 1.81
CA ILE A 39 1.45 0.14 0.59
C ILE A 39 2.85 -0.36 0.94
N VAL A 40 3.35 -1.34 0.20
CA VAL A 40 4.75 -1.80 0.26
C VAL A 40 5.43 -1.50 -1.07
N ASP A 41 6.16 -0.38 -1.12
CA ASP A 41 6.93 0.03 -2.30
C ASP A 41 8.26 -0.71 -2.38
N SER A 42 8.52 -1.35 -3.51
CA SER A 42 9.71 -2.18 -3.74
C SER A 42 10.80 -1.47 -4.55
N GLY A 43 10.91 -0.15 -4.40
CA GLY A 43 11.92 0.63 -5.11
C GLY A 43 11.41 1.39 -6.34
N SER A 44 10.15 1.84 -6.36
CA SER A 44 9.62 2.58 -7.52
C SER A 44 10.44 3.84 -7.82
N PHE A 45 10.57 4.16 -9.10
CA PHE A 45 11.27 5.34 -9.62
C PHE A 45 10.36 6.25 -10.46
N ASP A 46 9.08 5.95 -10.49
CA ASP A 46 8.02 6.79 -11.05
C ASP A 46 7.22 7.50 -9.93
N ARG A 47 6.03 8.01 -10.26
CA ARG A 47 5.18 8.73 -9.30
C ARG A 47 4.44 7.83 -8.30
N THR A 48 4.69 6.51 -8.28
CA THR A 48 3.99 5.57 -7.39
C THR A 48 4.08 5.99 -5.92
N ARG A 49 5.26 6.42 -5.47
CA ARG A 49 5.48 6.84 -4.08
C ARG A 49 4.67 8.08 -3.72
N ASP A 50 4.69 9.10 -4.58
CA ASP A 50 3.92 10.32 -4.37
C ASP A 50 2.42 10.03 -4.25
N ILE A 51 1.92 9.13 -5.11
CA ILE A 51 0.51 8.71 -5.11
C ILE A 51 0.19 7.91 -3.83
N ALA A 52 1.07 7.00 -3.41
CA ALA A 52 0.89 6.20 -2.20
C ALA A 52 0.89 7.05 -0.93
N GLU A 53 1.88 7.94 -0.77
CA GLU A 53 2.00 8.83 0.40
C GLU A 53 0.80 9.78 0.53
N ALA A 54 0.17 10.16 -0.58
CA ALA A 54 -0.99 11.05 -0.57
C ALA A 54 -2.30 10.37 -0.16
N ARG A 55 -2.41 9.04 -0.25
CA ARG A 55 -3.71 8.32 -0.12
C ARG A 55 -3.69 7.08 0.78
N ALA A 56 -2.55 6.46 1.01
CA ALA A 56 -2.44 5.31 1.90
C ALA A 56 -2.41 5.74 3.37
N HIS A 57 -2.78 4.82 4.25
CA HIS A 57 -2.65 5.02 5.70
C HIS A 57 -1.20 4.79 6.14
N LYS A 58 -0.49 3.87 5.45
CA LYS A 58 0.91 3.57 5.69
C LYS A 58 1.63 3.22 4.40
N VAL A 59 2.87 3.71 4.26
CA VAL A 59 3.76 3.37 3.16
C VAL A 59 5.05 2.78 3.72
N LEU A 60 5.27 1.50 3.46
CA LEU A 60 6.51 0.80 3.77
C LEU A 60 7.38 0.77 2.52
N ARG A 61 8.69 0.91 2.71
CA ARG A 61 9.66 0.88 1.63
C ARG A 61 10.61 -0.27 1.88
N ILE A 62 10.77 -1.13 0.89
CA ILE A 62 11.78 -2.18 0.89
C ILE A 62 12.80 -1.92 -0.22
N SER A 63 14.03 -2.37 -0.02
CA SER A 63 15.03 -2.37 -1.07
C SER A 63 14.56 -3.26 -2.22
N SER A 64 14.77 -2.83 -3.47
CA SER A 64 14.53 -3.66 -4.65
C SER A 64 15.41 -4.93 -4.66
N HIS A 65 16.55 -4.89 -3.97
CA HIS A 65 17.42 -6.05 -3.78
C HIS A 65 16.79 -7.13 -2.87
N ASP A 66 15.99 -6.72 -1.89
CA ASP A 66 15.38 -7.63 -0.92
C ASP A 66 14.00 -8.13 -1.38
N PHE A 67 13.57 -7.71 -2.57
CA PHE A 67 12.26 -7.99 -3.08
C PHE A 67 12.07 -9.48 -3.40
N THR A 68 11.04 -10.04 -2.77
CA THR A 68 10.29 -11.19 -3.30
C THR A 68 8.81 -10.93 -3.10
N PHE A 69 7.96 -11.65 -3.83
CA PHE A 69 6.51 -11.56 -3.66
C PHE A 69 6.08 -11.78 -2.21
N GLY A 70 6.62 -12.82 -1.57
CA GLY A 70 6.33 -13.15 -0.18
C GLY A 70 6.93 -12.15 0.81
N TYR A 71 8.20 -11.75 0.63
CA TYR A 71 8.85 -10.81 1.54
C TYR A 71 8.11 -9.47 1.59
N SER A 72 7.75 -8.90 0.44
CA SER A 72 7.02 -7.63 0.37
C SER A 72 5.68 -7.69 1.14
N LEU A 73 4.87 -8.73 0.92
CA LEU A 73 3.59 -8.89 1.62
C LEU A 73 3.80 -9.16 3.12
N ASN A 74 4.77 -10.01 3.47
CA ASN A 74 5.09 -10.31 4.86
C ASN A 74 5.58 -9.07 5.64
N THR A 75 6.24 -8.13 4.97
CA THR A 75 6.62 -6.84 5.57
C THR A 75 5.38 -6.00 5.86
N GLY A 76 4.41 -5.94 4.94
CA GLY A 76 3.14 -5.26 5.17
C GLY A 76 2.29 -5.87 6.28
N ILE A 77 2.24 -7.21 6.37
CA ILE A 77 1.47 -7.93 7.42
C ILE A 77 2.01 -7.69 8.84
N ARG A 78 3.31 -7.41 8.99
CA ARG A 78 3.95 -7.20 10.30
C ARG A 78 3.84 -5.75 10.82
N ALA A 79 3.28 -4.86 10.01
CA ALA A 79 3.36 -3.43 10.23
C ALA A 79 2.43 -2.90 11.32
#